data_AF-A0A965AUQ4-F1
#
_entry.id   AF-A0A965AUQ4-F1
#
_cell.length_a   1.000
_cell.length_b   1.000
_cell.length_c   1.000
_cell.angle_alpha   90.00
_cell.angle_beta   90.00
_cell.angle_gamma   90.00
#
_symmetry.space_group_name_H-M   'P 1'
#
loop_
_entity.id
_entity.type
_entity.pdbx_description
1 polymer ?
#
loop_
_entity_poly.entity_id
_entity_poly.type
_entity_poly.pdbx_seq_one_letter_code
_entity_poly.pdbx_strand_id
1 'polypeptide(L)'
;MKAPHEQRPVVQRIRIKYAKRGRLRFTSHRDFSRALERAVRRSRIPIAYSSGFTPHPRISYAGASPTGVASEAEYLEMALQDRVDLGEVLSQLDEALPMGLDVIEIVEATTSDFAATLEASEWHFAISGPEELLVQIPGAVAAFVQAEEVMVERMTKNGLRRFDVRAAVLSLQEPLPATLADGDLAPMGDRTADRGSREPGHSDPVSAGTFR
;
A
#
# COMPACT_ATOMS: atom_id res chain seq x y z
N MET A 1 30.41 -26.57 -7.56
CA MET A 1 30.24 -25.09 -7.54
C MET A 1 29.16 -24.76 -8.56
N LYS A 2 28.00 -24.24 -8.15
CA LYS A 2 26.94 -23.86 -9.10
C LYS A 2 27.40 -22.60 -9.83
N ALA A 3 27.41 -22.59 -11.16
CA ALA A 3 27.82 -21.42 -11.93
C ALA A 3 26.98 -20.19 -11.51
N PRO A 4 27.57 -18.98 -11.50
CA PRO A 4 26.81 -17.75 -11.26
C PRO A 4 25.61 -17.69 -12.21
N HIS A 5 24.43 -17.33 -11.71
CA HIS A 5 23.26 -17.13 -12.57
C HIS A 5 23.61 -16.06 -13.63
N GLU A 6 23.58 -16.45 -14.90
CA GLU A 6 23.78 -15.53 -16.02
C GLU A 6 22.69 -14.46 -15.97
N GLN A 7 23.09 -13.21 -15.73
CA GLN A 7 22.16 -12.11 -15.54
C GLN A 7 21.74 -11.57 -16.90
N ARG A 8 20.50 -11.85 -17.28
CA ARG A 8 19.84 -11.12 -18.35
C ARG A 8 19.65 -9.67 -17.90
N PRO A 9 19.90 -8.68 -18.78
CA PRO A 9 19.76 -7.27 -18.43
C PRO A 9 18.32 -6.96 -18.02
N VAL A 10 18.16 -5.96 -17.16
CA VAL A 10 16.84 -5.40 -16.86
C VAL A 10 16.40 -4.59 -18.08
N VAL A 11 15.33 -5.01 -18.74
CA VAL A 11 14.81 -4.35 -19.96
C VAL A 11 13.54 -3.55 -19.71
N GLN A 12 12.87 -3.80 -18.58
CA GLN A 12 11.67 -3.08 -18.15
C GLN A 12 11.64 -3.01 -16.62
N ARG A 13 11.06 -1.94 -16.08
CA ARG A 13 10.71 -1.83 -14.67
C ARG A 13 9.25 -1.46 -14.59
N ILE A 14 8.53 -2.13 -13.69
CA ILE A 14 7.11 -1.86 -13.47
C ILE A 14 6.89 -1.42 -12.04
N ARG A 15 5.97 -0.48 -11.85
CA ARG A 15 5.48 -0.04 -10.56
C ARG A 15 4.08 -0.58 -10.36
N ILE A 16 3.84 -1.16 -9.20
CA ILE A 16 2.58 -1.79 -8.83
C ILE A 16 2.01 -1.03 -7.66
N LYS A 17 0.77 -0.58 -7.80
CA LYS A 17 -0.09 -0.14 -6.70
C LYS A 17 -0.97 -1.30 -6.27
N TYR A 18 -0.99 -1.60 -4.99
CA TYR A 18 -1.85 -2.65 -4.43
C TYR A 18 -2.56 -2.17 -3.17
N ALA A 19 -3.70 -2.81 -2.88
CA ALA A 19 -4.45 -2.59 -1.67
C ALA A 19 -4.29 -3.76 -0.71
N LYS A 20 -4.34 -3.47 0.59
CA LYS A 20 -4.27 -4.44 1.69
C LYS A 20 -5.49 -4.23 2.58
N ARG A 21 -6.48 -5.12 2.47
CA ARG A 21 -7.83 -4.97 3.05
C ARG A 21 -8.23 -6.15 3.94
N GLY A 22 -9.31 -5.95 4.70
CA GLY A 22 -9.91 -6.99 5.53
C GLY A 22 -8.91 -7.63 6.49
N ARG A 23 -8.88 -8.97 6.55
CA ARG A 23 -7.99 -9.72 7.44
C ARG A 23 -6.50 -9.55 7.10
N LEU A 24 -6.18 -9.21 5.85
CA LEU A 24 -4.81 -9.09 5.36
C LEU A 24 -4.13 -7.81 5.86
N ARG A 25 -4.88 -6.87 6.45
CA ARG A 25 -4.29 -5.71 7.17
C ARG A 25 -3.37 -6.13 8.33
N PHE A 26 -3.57 -7.32 8.88
CA PHE A 26 -2.76 -7.89 9.96
C PHE A 26 -1.52 -8.66 9.45
N THR A 27 -1.32 -8.73 8.14
CA THR A 27 -0.15 -9.36 7.53
C THR A 27 1.07 -8.45 7.66
N SER A 28 2.20 -9.01 8.11
CA SER A 28 3.46 -8.28 8.18
C SER A 28 4.03 -8.01 6.79
N HIS A 29 4.91 -7.02 6.65
CA HIS A 29 5.59 -6.76 5.39
C HIS A 29 6.34 -8.00 4.84
N ARG A 30 6.94 -8.80 5.72
CA ARG A 30 7.64 -10.03 5.33
C ARG A 30 6.69 -11.09 4.76
N ASP A 31 5.51 -11.21 5.34
CA ASP A 31 4.51 -12.19 4.90
C ASP A 31 3.92 -11.78 3.55
N PHE A 32 3.68 -10.47 3.35
CA PHE A 32 3.31 -9.93 2.05
C PHE A 32 4.39 -10.20 0.99
N SER A 33 5.65 -9.85 1.27
CA SER A 33 6.76 -10.09 0.35
C SER A 33 6.85 -11.57 -0.08
N ARG A 34 6.69 -12.50 0.85
CA ARG A 34 6.62 -13.94 0.54
C ARG A 34 5.40 -14.33 -0.28
N ALA A 35 4.25 -13.71 -0.06
CA ALA A 35 3.05 -13.97 -0.87
C ALA A 35 3.25 -13.47 -2.30
N LEU A 36 3.80 -12.27 -2.47
CA LEU A 36 4.13 -11.67 -3.75
C LEU A 36 5.17 -12.50 -4.51
N GLU A 37 6.28 -12.90 -3.89
CA GLU A 37 7.30 -13.74 -4.53
C GLU A 37 6.71 -15.07 -5.04
N ARG A 38 5.78 -15.66 -4.28
CA ARG A 38 5.06 -16.86 -4.72
C ARG A 38 4.11 -16.58 -5.88
N ALA A 39 3.40 -15.44 -5.86
CA ALA A 39 2.53 -15.02 -6.95
C ALA A 39 3.33 -14.79 -8.24
N VAL A 40 4.40 -13.99 -8.17
CA VAL A 40 5.35 -13.74 -9.27
C VAL A 40 5.85 -15.06 -9.88
N ARG A 41 6.25 -16.02 -9.04
CA ARG A 41 6.70 -17.33 -9.52
C ARG A 41 5.58 -18.16 -10.17
N ARG A 42 4.36 -18.14 -9.64
CA ARG A 42 3.21 -18.88 -10.22
C ARG A 42 2.77 -18.29 -11.56
N SER A 43 2.75 -16.96 -11.64
CA SER A 43 2.41 -16.18 -12.82
C SER A 43 3.52 -16.14 -13.86
N ARG A 44 4.65 -16.82 -13.60
CA ARG A 44 5.82 -16.89 -14.51
C ARG A 44 6.31 -15.52 -14.99
N ILE A 45 6.14 -14.49 -14.15
CA ILE A 45 6.59 -13.14 -14.46
C ILE A 45 8.12 -13.16 -14.56
N PRO A 46 8.71 -12.60 -15.63
CA PRO A 46 10.14 -12.69 -15.93
C PRO A 46 10.95 -11.73 -15.06
N ILE A 47 10.93 -11.93 -13.74
CA ILE A 47 11.60 -11.06 -12.79
C ILE A 47 13.12 -11.20 -12.88
N ALA A 48 13.81 -10.06 -12.81
CA ALA A 48 15.26 -10.02 -12.70
C ALA A 48 15.71 -10.41 -11.30
N TYR A 49 16.90 -11.00 -11.22
CA TYR A 49 17.52 -11.44 -9.97
C TYR A 49 18.80 -10.64 -9.70
N SER A 50 19.16 -10.52 -8.42
CA SER A 50 20.42 -9.94 -7.99
C SER A 50 21.63 -10.81 -8.36
N SER A 51 22.81 -10.19 -8.32
CA SER A 51 24.09 -10.89 -8.50
C SER A 51 24.54 -11.60 -7.22
N GLY A 52 25.32 -12.67 -7.36
CA GLY A 52 25.98 -13.36 -6.25
C GLY A 52 25.52 -14.81 -6.05
N PHE A 53 25.90 -15.39 -4.91
CA PHE A 53 25.70 -16.80 -4.60
C PHE A 53 24.26 -17.15 -4.15
N THR A 54 23.51 -16.14 -3.70
CA THR A 54 22.10 -16.28 -3.29
C THR A 54 21.25 -15.24 -4.02
N PRO A 55 21.00 -15.44 -5.33
CA PRO A 55 20.21 -14.50 -6.13
C PRO A 55 18.79 -14.39 -5.57
N HIS A 56 18.34 -13.16 -5.40
CA HIS A 56 17.01 -12.82 -4.91
C HIS A 56 16.30 -11.94 -5.94
N PRO A 57 14.96 -12.04 -6.04
CA PRO A 57 14.19 -11.21 -6.98
C PRO A 57 14.45 -9.72 -6.72
N ARG A 58 14.59 -8.94 -7.80
CA ARG A 58 14.79 -7.49 -7.72
C ARG A 58 13.44 -6.80 -7.56
N ILE A 59 12.99 -6.77 -6.31
CA ILE A 59 11.78 -6.06 -5.87
C ILE A 59 12.20 -4.99 -4.86
N SER A 60 11.70 -3.77 -5.04
CA SER A 60 11.83 -2.67 -4.08
C SER A 60 10.45 -2.22 -3.62
N TYR A 61 10.29 -1.99 -2.32
CA TYR A 61 9.02 -1.58 -1.73
C TYR A 61 9.12 -0.13 -1.31
N ALA A 62 8.09 0.67 -1.63
CA ALA A 62 8.04 2.07 -1.24
C ALA A 62 7.17 2.20 0.02
N GLY A 63 7.83 2.11 1.17
CA GLY A 63 7.17 2.07 2.47
C GLY A 63 6.38 0.77 2.70
N ALA A 64 5.69 0.73 3.84
CA ALA A 64 4.71 -0.28 4.18
C ALA A 64 3.80 0.26 5.28
N SER A 65 2.48 0.19 5.11
CA SER A 65 1.58 0.47 6.24
C SER A 65 1.85 -0.47 7.43
N PRO A 66 1.77 0.04 8.67
CA PRO A 66 1.91 -0.77 9.87
C PRO A 66 0.95 -1.96 9.90
N THR A 67 1.32 -3.01 10.63
CA THR A 67 0.42 -4.13 10.91
C THR A 67 -0.83 -3.64 11.63
N GLY A 68 -1.99 -4.07 11.14
CA GLY A 68 -3.30 -3.67 11.66
C GLY A 68 -3.96 -2.53 10.87
N VAL A 69 -3.21 -1.85 10.00
CA VAL A 69 -3.70 -0.76 9.15
C VAL A 69 -4.05 -1.30 7.77
N ALA A 70 -5.27 -1.02 7.31
CA ALA A 70 -5.67 -1.25 5.92
C ALA A 70 -5.11 -0.15 5.03
N SER A 71 -4.82 -0.46 3.77
CA SER A 71 -4.24 0.50 2.84
C SER A 71 -4.83 0.33 1.45
N GLU A 72 -5.15 1.45 0.81
CA GLU A 72 -5.67 1.53 -0.56
C GLU A 72 -4.55 1.82 -1.58
N ALA A 73 -3.34 2.12 -1.10
CA ALA A 73 -2.23 2.59 -1.91
C ALA A 73 -0.89 2.21 -1.27
N GLU A 74 -0.52 0.94 -1.41
CA GLU A 74 0.86 0.50 -1.20
C GLU A 74 1.57 0.36 -2.54
N TYR A 75 2.89 0.58 -2.56
CA TYR A 75 3.64 0.56 -3.80
C TYR A 75 4.89 -0.31 -3.73
N LEU A 76 5.18 -0.94 -4.86
CA LEU A 76 6.44 -1.64 -5.09
C LEU A 76 6.86 -1.52 -6.56
N GLU A 77 8.13 -1.75 -6.82
CA GLU A 77 8.68 -1.84 -8.17
C GLU A 77 9.37 -3.19 -8.38
N MET A 78 9.19 -3.76 -9.57
CA MET A 78 9.86 -4.99 -9.99
C MET A 78 10.67 -4.72 -11.26
N ALA A 79 11.92 -5.19 -11.26
CA ALA A 79 12.76 -5.19 -12.45
C ALA A 79 12.55 -6.48 -13.24
N LEU A 80 12.34 -6.38 -14.56
CA LEU A 80 12.01 -7.50 -15.44
C LEU A 80 13.10 -7.74 -16.50
N GLN A 81 13.27 -9.01 -16.87
CA GLN A 81 14.22 -9.49 -17.88
C GLN A 81 13.64 -9.52 -19.30
N ASP A 82 12.32 -9.44 -19.42
CA ASP A 82 11.57 -9.37 -20.67
C ASP A 82 10.56 -8.22 -20.60
N ARG A 83 10.21 -7.65 -21.77
CA ARG A 83 9.05 -6.77 -21.86
C ARG A 83 7.78 -7.59 -21.75
N VAL A 84 6.84 -7.12 -20.95
CA VAL A 84 5.55 -7.77 -20.70
C VAL A 84 4.41 -6.79 -20.96
N ASP A 85 3.23 -7.35 -21.25
CA ASP A 85 1.99 -6.58 -21.24
C ASP A 85 1.56 -6.33 -19.78
N LEU A 86 1.32 -5.06 -19.43
CA LEU A 86 1.02 -4.67 -18.05
C LEU A 86 -0.37 -5.15 -17.59
N GLY A 87 -1.34 -5.23 -18.50
CA GLY A 87 -2.70 -5.70 -18.21
C GLY A 87 -2.72 -7.21 -17.94
N GLU A 88 -1.93 -7.97 -18.70
CA GLU A 88 -1.73 -9.40 -18.45
C GLU A 88 -1.04 -9.64 -17.10
N VAL A 89 0.00 -8.87 -16.76
CA VAL A 89 0.68 -8.98 -15.47
C VAL A 89 -0.24 -8.64 -14.32
N LEU A 90 -1.06 -7.59 -14.47
CA LEU A 90 -2.03 -7.17 -13.47
C LEU A 90 -3.00 -8.32 -13.18
N SER A 91 -3.63 -8.85 -14.23
CA SER A 91 -4.62 -9.94 -14.10
C SER A 91 -4.00 -11.18 -13.46
N GLN A 92 -2.80 -11.57 -13.91
CA GLN A 92 -2.10 -12.75 -13.38
C GLN A 92 -1.64 -12.59 -11.94
N LEU A 93 -1.22 -11.38 -11.52
CA LEU A 93 -0.85 -11.14 -10.13
C LEU A 93 -2.07 -11.10 -9.23
N ASP A 94 -3.14 -10.41 -9.65
CA ASP A 94 -4.36 -10.29 -8.87
C ASP A 94 -5.06 -11.65 -8.65
N GLU A 95 -5.04 -12.52 -9.67
CA GLU A 95 -5.51 -13.90 -9.53
C GLU A 95 -4.62 -14.74 -8.61
N ALA A 96 -3.30 -14.55 -8.70
CA ALA A 96 -2.35 -15.33 -7.92
C ALA A 96 -2.24 -14.86 -6.46
N LEU A 97 -2.58 -13.61 -6.13
CA LEU A 97 -2.53 -13.10 -4.77
C LEU A 97 -3.73 -13.56 -3.92
N PRO A 98 -3.54 -13.74 -2.60
CA PRO A 98 -4.66 -14.02 -1.70
C PRO A 98 -5.72 -12.91 -1.71
N MET A 99 -6.99 -13.28 -1.53
CA MET A 99 -8.08 -12.32 -1.34
C MET A 99 -7.75 -11.27 -0.27
N GLY A 100 -7.98 -10.00 -0.57
CA GLY A 100 -7.63 -8.87 0.31
C GLY A 100 -6.23 -8.29 0.05
N LEU A 101 -5.49 -8.85 -0.90
CA LEU A 101 -4.31 -8.25 -1.52
C LEU A 101 -4.61 -8.06 -3.01
N ASP A 102 -5.17 -6.91 -3.36
CA ASP A 102 -5.68 -6.66 -4.71
C ASP A 102 -4.70 -5.76 -5.48
N VAL A 103 -4.39 -6.12 -6.71
CA VAL A 103 -3.56 -5.29 -7.60
C VAL A 103 -4.45 -4.24 -8.24
N ILE A 104 -4.18 -2.97 -7.94
CA ILE A 104 -5.03 -1.86 -8.37
C ILE A 104 -4.54 -1.30 -9.71
N GLU A 105 -3.23 -1.14 -9.85
CA GLU A 105 -2.64 -0.53 -11.05
C GLU A 105 -1.21 -1.03 -11.26
N ILE A 106 -0.82 -1.16 -12.53
CA ILE A 106 0.56 -1.40 -12.94
C ILE A 106 0.94 -0.42 -14.04
N VAL A 107 2.04 0.30 -13.85
CA VAL A 107 2.62 1.22 -14.84
C VAL A 107 4.09 0.90 -15.11
N GLU A 108 4.61 1.29 -16.27
CA GLU A 108 6.06 1.25 -16.52
C GLU A 108 6.74 2.34 -15.67
N ALA A 109 7.72 1.95 -14.86
CA ALA A 109 8.45 2.85 -13.99
C ALA A 109 9.57 3.54 -14.80
N THR A 110 9.46 4.86 -14.94
CA THR A 110 10.41 5.69 -15.69
C THR A 110 11.39 6.45 -14.81
N THR A 111 11.13 6.51 -13.50
CA THR A 111 11.97 7.21 -12.52
C THR A 111 12.84 6.24 -11.74
N SER A 112 14.02 6.71 -11.31
CA SER A 112 14.83 6.02 -10.32
C SER A 112 14.38 6.43 -8.91
N ASP A 113 14.40 5.48 -7.98
CA ASP A 113 14.14 5.71 -6.55
C ASP A 113 12.76 6.30 -6.24
N PHE A 114 11.70 5.58 -6.63
CA PHE A 114 10.31 6.00 -6.38
C PHE A 114 10.00 6.26 -4.89
N ALA A 115 10.66 5.55 -3.98
CA ALA A 115 10.45 5.78 -2.55
C ALA A 115 10.83 7.22 -2.15
N ALA A 116 11.85 7.80 -2.79
CA ALA A 116 12.26 9.18 -2.55
C ALA A 116 11.32 10.22 -3.16
N THR A 117 10.40 9.83 -4.05
CA THR A 117 9.41 10.74 -4.65
C THR A 117 8.08 10.76 -3.90
N LEU A 118 7.95 10.01 -2.79
CA LEU A 118 6.75 10.05 -1.96
C LEU A 118 6.82 11.26 -1.02
N GLU A 119 5.92 12.22 -1.19
CA GLU A 119 5.90 13.45 -0.40
C GLU A 119 5.03 13.34 0.87
N ALA A 120 3.92 12.61 0.78
CA ALA A 120 2.94 12.51 1.87
C ALA A 120 2.22 11.16 1.88
N SER A 121 1.53 10.90 2.99
CA SER A 121 0.61 9.77 3.12
C SER A 121 -0.74 10.29 3.64
N GLU A 122 -1.83 9.80 3.06
CA GLU A 122 -3.18 10.11 3.50
C GLU A 122 -3.69 9.02 4.43
N TRP A 123 -4.29 9.43 5.55
CA TRP A 123 -4.77 8.54 6.59
C TRP A 123 -6.22 8.85 6.92
N HIS A 124 -7.06 7.82 6.91
CA HIS A 124 -8.43 7.91 7.40
C HIS A 124 -8.57 7.12 8.70
N PHE A 125 -9.18 7.78 9.69
CA PHE A 125 -9.40 7.19 11.01
C PHE A 125 -10.89 7.00 11.23
N ALA A 126 -11.32 5.74 11.33
CA ALA A 126 -12.63 5.40 11.84
C ALA A 126 -12.53 5.32 13.37
N ILE A 127 -13.07 6.32 14.05
CA ILE A 127 -13.06 6.39 15.52
C ILE A 127 -14.39 5.86 16.04
N SER A 128 -14.34 4.97 17.01
CA SER A 128 -15.51 4.43 17.70
C SER A 128 -15.29 4.48 19.20
N GLY A 129 -16.33 4.82 19.95
CA GLY A 129 -16.24 4.97 21.40
C GLY A 129 -17.52 5.58 21.98
N PRO A 130 -17.51 5.87 23.29
CA PRO A 130 -18.60 6.59 23.96
C PRO A 130 -18.90 7.92 23.26
N GLU A 131 -20.18 8.26 23.14
CA GLU A 131 -20.65 9.46 22.45
C GLU A 131 -20.02 10.73 23.05
N GLU A 132 -19.80 10.75 24.36
CA GLU A 132 -19.20 11.87 25.09
C GLU A 132 -17.76 12.16 24.65
N LEU A 133 -17.04 11.16 24.13
CA LEU A 133 -15.72 11.34 23.53
C LEU A 133 -15.81 11.75 22.07
N LEU A 134 -16.75 11.17 21.32
CA LEU A 134 -16.92 11.44 19.89
C LEU A 134 -17.31 12.90 19.64
N VAL A 135 -18.17 13.48 20.48
CA VAL A 135 -18.58 14.90 20.38
C VAL A 135 -17.43 15.88 20.60
N GLN A 136 -16.30 15.44 21.17
CA GLN A 136 -15.12 16.28 21.40
C GLN A 136 -14.15 16.31 20.20
N ILE A 137 -14.29 15.38 19.24
CA ILE A 137 -13.38 15.27 18.11
C ILE A 137 -13.29 16.56 17.30
N PRO A 138 -14.40 17.26 16.96
CA PRO A 138 -14.31 18.49 16.17
C PRO A 138 -13.50 19.60 16.86
N GLY A 139 -13.71 19.74 18.17
CA GLY A 139 -12.95 20.69 18.99
C GLY A 139 -11.47 20.31 19.08
N ALA A 140 -11.16 19.01 19.23
CA ALA A 140 -9.79 18.52 19.29
C ALA A 140 -9.05 18.69 17.96
N VAL A 141 -9.70 18.42 16.82
CA VAL A 141 -9.15 18.64 15.48
C VAL A 141 -8.87 20.13 15.26
N ALA A 142 -9.83 21.01 15.56
CA ALA A 142 -9.66 22.45 15.43
C ALA A 142 -8.49 22.97 16.29
N ALA A 143 -8.42 22.54 17.56
CA ALA A 143 -7.34 22.91 18.46
C ALA A 143 -5.97 22.41 17.97
N PHE A 144 -5.90 21.18 17.45
CA PHE A 144 -4.68 20.62 16.90
C PHE A 144 -4.20 21.39 15.66
N VAL A 145 -5.09 21.68 14.72
CA VAL A 145 -4.74 22.39 13.47
C VAL A 145 -4.24 23.81 13.74
N GLN A 146 -4.83 24.50 14.72
CA GLN A 146 -4.48 25.87 15.11
C GLN A 146 -3.22 25.97 15.97
N ALA A 147 -2.80 24.89 16.63
CA ALA A 147 -1.59 24.88 17.42
C ALA A 147 -0.34 25.09 16.54
N GLU A 148 0.62 25.88 17.02
CA GLU A 148 1.93 26.02 16.39
C GLU A 148 2.79 24.76 16.61
N GLU A 149 2.73 24.19 17.81
CA GLU A 149 3.45 22.98 18.19
C GLU A 149 2.56 22.08 19.06
N VAL A 150 2.71 20.75 18.89
CA VAL A 150 2.07 19.74 19.74
C VAL A 150 3.13 18.73 20.15
N MET A 151 3.65 18.88 21.37
CA MET A 151 4.76 18.07 21.87
C MET A 151 4.26 16.77 22.51
N VAL A 152 4.77 15.62 22.03
CA VAL A 152 4.52 14.30 22.63
C VAL A 152 5.81 13.65 23.09
N GLU A 153 5.71 12.88 24.18
CA GLU A 153 6.82 12.08 24.70
C GLU A 153 6.64 10.61 24.34
N ARG A 154 7.67 9.99 23.77
CA ARG A 154 7.66 8.57 23.44
C ARG A 154 8.93 7.90 23.95
N MET A 155 8.75 6.73 24.57
CA MET A 155 9.87 5.85 24.90
C MET A 155 10.46 5.26 23.63
N THR A 156 11.77 5.42 23.45
CA THR A 156 12.54 4.81 22.36
C THR A 156 13.57 3.84 22.94
N LYS A 157 14.25 3.07 22.08
CA LYS A 157 15.39 2.24 22.49
C LYS A 157 16.53 3.04 23.15
N ASN A 158 16.59 4.36 22.93
CA ASN A 158 17.59 5.27 23.47
C ASN A 158 17.03 6.16 24.62
N GLY A 159 15.89 5.79 25.21
CA GLY A 159 15.24 6.55 26.27
C GLY A 159 14.07 7.42 25.80
N LEU A 160 13.57 8.26 26.71
CA LEU A 160 12.43 9.15 26.48
C LEU A 160 12.82 10.29 25.53
N ARG A 161 12.03 10.49 24.48
CA ARG A 161 12.25 11.57 23.51
C ARG A 161 10.97 12.37 23.30
N ARG A 162 11.13 13.68 23.14
CA ARG A 162 10.08 14.62 22.75
C ARG A 162 10.06 14.82 21.24
N PHE A 163 8.86 14.88 20.68
CA PHE A 163 8.62 15.10 19.26
C PHE A 163 7.51 16.13 19.11
N ASP A 164 7.71 17.11 18.23
CA ASP A 164 6.59 17.90 17.74
C ASP A 164 5.86 17.09 16.67
N VAL A 165 4.60 16.73 16.94
CA VAL A 165 3.76 16.03 15.96
C VAL A 165 2.98 16.98 15.07
N ARG A 166 2.88 18.27 15.43
CA ARG A 166 2.17 19.26 14.61
C ARG A 166 2.87 19.46 13.28
N ALA A 167 4.20 19.61 13.28
CA ALA A 167 5.01 19.77 12.07
C ALA A 167 4.93 18.58 11.10
N ALA A 168 4.56 17.39 11.57
CA ALA A 168 4.44 16.19 10.72
C ALA A 168 3.08 16.08 10.00
N VAL A 169 2.09 16.91 10.36
CA VAL A 169 0.73 16.87 9.81
C VAL A 169 0.53 18.03 8.84
N LEU A 170 0.47 17.72 7.54
CA LEU A 170 0.24 18.71 6.48
C LEU A 170 -1.19 19.26 6.53
N SER A 171 -2.17 18.38 6.72
CA SER A 171 -3.58 18.71 6.85
C SER A 171 -4.27 17.68 7.73
N LEU A 172 -5.30 18.13 8.45
CA LEU A 172 -6.19 17.27 9.23
C LEU A 172 -7.58 17.88 9.12
N GLN A 173 -8.54 17.06 8.73
CA GLN A 173 -9.92 17.47 8.56
C GLN A 173 -10.84 16.33 8.99
N GLU A 174 -12.01 16.70 9.47
CA GLU A 174 -13.11 15.74 9.55
C GLU A 174 -13.65 15.54 8.13
N PRO A 175 -13.79 14.30 7.66
CA PRO A 175 -14.46 14.09 6.41
C PRO A 175 -15.90 14.61 6.54
N LEU A 176 -16.38 15.31 5.49
CA LEU A 176 -17.83 15.42 5.26
C LEU A 176 -18.40 14.01 5.37
N PRO A 177 -19.58 13.80 5.97
CA PRO A 177 -20.17 12.47 6.09
C PRO A 177 -20.28 11.85 4.69
N ALA A 178 -19.27 11.05 4.34
CA ALA A 178 -19.26 10.28 3.13
C ALA A 178 -20.14 9.08 3.44
N THR A 179 -21.05 8.78 2.52
CA THR A 179 -21.70 7.49 2.44
C THR A 179 -20.62 6.45 2.19
N LEU A 180 -19.89 6.06 3.24
CA LEU A 180 -19.13 4.82 3.26
C LEU A 180 -20.19 3.75 3.02
N ALA A 181 -20.24 3.20 1.81
CA ALA A 181 -21.08 2.05 1.55
C ALA A 181 -20.81 1.04 2.66
N ASP A 182 -21.87 0.55 3.30
CA ASP A 182 -21.89 -0.34 4.49
C ASP A 182 -21.06 -1.64 4.36
N GLY A 183 -20.29 -1.82 3.28
CA GLY A 183 -19.43 -2.97 3.03
C GLY A 183 -18.09 -3.01 3.77
N ASP A 184 -17.56 -1.87 4.25
CA ASP A 184 -16.18 -1.82 4.78
C ASP A 184 -16.05 -2.00 6.30
N LEU A 185 -17.17 -2.08 7.04
CA LEU A 185 -17.18 -2.29 8.50
C LEU A 185 -18.10 -3.42 8.99
N ALA A 186 -18.75 -4.18 8.10
CA ALA A 186 -19.49 -5.37 8.54
C ALA A 186 -18.52 -6.45 9.06
N PRO A 187 -18.80 -7.14 10.19
CA PRO A 187 -18.16 -8.42 10.49
C PRO A 187 -18.69 -9.43 9.47
N MET A 188 -18.04 -9.49 8.30
CA MET A 188 -18.54 -10.23 7.17
C MET A 188 -18.08 -11.68 7.25
N GLY A 189 -19.06 -12.55 7.51
CA GLY A 189 -18.95 -13.99 7.34
C GLY A 189 -18.50 -14.38 5.95
N ASP A 190 -18.01 -15.62 5.87
CA ASP A 190 -17.45 -16.29 4.71
C ASP A 190 -18.19 -15.96 3.40
N ARG A 191 -17.61 -15.05 2.59
CA ARG A 191 -17.97 -14.91 1.16
C ARG A 191 -17.07 -15.83 0.36
N THR A 192 -17.32 -17.13 0.49
CA THR A 192 -16.97 -18.08 -0.56
C THR A 192 -17.88 -17.81 -1.76
N ALA A 193 -17.26 -17.74 -2.95
CA ALA A 193 -17.89 -17.52 -4.27
C ALA A 193 -18.41 -16.10 -4.56
N ASP A 194 -17.59 -15.28 -5.22
CA ASP A 194 -17.92 -14.67 -6.52
C ASP A 194 -16.75 -13.77 -6.99
N ARG A 195 -15.79 -14.35 -7.73
CA ARG A 195 -14.83 -13.59 -8.56
C ARG A 195 -15.23 -13.64 -10.04
N GLY A 196 -16.45 -14.09 -10.33
CA GLY A 196 -16.86 -14.50 -11.66
C GLY A 196 -17.94 -13.62 -12.27
N SER A 197 -17.90 -12.29 -12.09
CA SER A 197 -18.70 -11.33 -12.87
C SER A 197 -18.35 -9.89 -12.46
N ARG A 198 -17.42 -9.24 -13.17
CA ARG A 198 -17.41 -7.77 -13.24
C ARG A 198 -17.36 -7.35 -14.70
N GLU A 199 -18.51 -6.91 -15.19
CA GLU A 199 -18.65 -6.21 -16.47
C GLU A 199 -17.88 -4.88 -16.44
N PRO A 200 -17.39 -4.38 -17.59
CA PRO A 200 -16.70 -3.10 -17.66
C PRO A 200 -17.75 -1.98 -17.69
N GLY A 201 -17.90 -1.26 -16.57
CA GLY A 201 -18.95 -0.25 -16.42
C GLY A 201 -18.55 0.97 -15.59
N HIS A 202 -18.39 2.09 -16.31
CA HIS A 202 -18.51 3.48 -15.88
C HIS A 202 -17.43 4.05 -14.94
N SER A 203 -16.43 4.66 -15.56
CA SER A 203 -15.57 5.67 -14.93
C SER A 203 -16.37 6.96 -14.69
N ASP A 204 -16.75 7.21 -13.45
CA ASP A 204 -17.02 8.58 -13.02
C ASP A 204 -15.68 9.32 -12.80
N PRO A 205 -15.59 10.61 -13.16
CA PRO A 205 -14.33 11.33 -13.22
C PRO A 205 -13.87 11.66 -11.80
N VAL A 206 -12.91 10.88 -11.28
CA VAL A 206 -12.10 11.35 -10.16
C VAL A 206 -11.24 12.48 -10.70
N SER A 207 -11.54 13.71 -10.25
CA SER A 207 -10.74 14.89 -10.53
C SER A 207 -9.27 14.58 -10.32
N ALA A 208 -8.49 14.72 -11.39
CA ALA A 208 -7.03 14.65 -11.37
C ALA A 208 -6.48 15.78 -10.49
N GLY A 209 -6.34 15.50 -9.20
CA GLY A 209 -5.45 16.23 -8.33
C GLY A 209 -4.03 15.78 -8.65
N THR A 210 -3.30 16.63 -9.37
CA THR A 210 -1.85 16.53 -9.47
C THR A 210 -1.28 16.58 -8.05
N PHE A 211 -0.93 15.42 -7.50
CA PHE A 211 0.02 15.36 -6.41
C PHE A 211 1.38 15.70 -7.01
N ARG A 212 1.89 16.86 -6.62
CA ARG A 212 3.34 17.02 -6.51
C ARG A 212 3.76 16.16 -5.33
#